data_AF-A0A7X6VJI6-F1
#
_entry.id   AF-A0A7X6VJI6-F1
#
_cell.length_a   1.000
_cell.length_b   1.000
_cell.length_c   1.000
_cell.angle_alpha   90.00
_cell.angle_beta   90.00
_cell.angle_gamma   90.00
#
_symmetry.space_group_name_H-M   'P 1'
#
loop_
_entity.id
_entity.type
_entity.pdbx_description
1 polymer ?
#
loop_
_entity_poly.entity_id
_entity_poly.type
_entity_poly.pdbx_seq_one_letter_code
_entity_poly.pdbx_strand_id
1 'polypeptide(L)'
;METLRNKKGFICDMDGVIYHGNKLLSGAREFVDWLYSENKNFLFLTNSSERTPRELQQKLESMGLNGDESHFYTSAQATVEFIRDQCRFGSAYVIGGTGLIMALHDAGITMNDVDPDYVIIGEGNSYNYESILKAVRLVLKGAKLIGTNSDLTGPTENGIVPSCRAMISPIEMSTGKSAYFIGKPNPLMMRTGLRILGVHSEEAAMIGDRMDTDIVAGIESGLDTVLVLSGVTTQENMTLFPYGPRLILNGVGDIVAK
;
A
#
# COMPACT_ATOMS: atom_id res chain seq x y z
N MET A 1 7.36 16.53 18.84
CA MET A 1 5.94 16.12 18.96
C MET A 1 4.96 17.20 18.55
N GLU A 2 5.01 18.42 19.13
CA GLU A 2 4.07 19.48 18.78
C GLU A 2 4.02 19.82 17.27
N THR A 3 5.20 19.93 16.62
CA THR A 3 5.27 20.13 15.16
C THR A 3 4.57 19.03 14.36
N LEU A 4 4.62 17.77 14.82
CA LEU A 4 3.91 16.66 14.18
C LEU A 4 2.40 16.79 14.40
N ARG A 5 1.97 17.09 15.63
CA ARG A 5 0.54 17.27 15.96
C ARG A 5 -0.08 18.46 15.22
N ASN A 6 0.71 19.46 14.84
CA ASN A 6 0.26 20.60 14.05
C ASN A 6 0.13 20.30 12.54
N LYS A 7 0.54 19.12 12.07
CA LYS A 7 0.30 18.70 10.68
C LYS A 7 -1.21 18.59 10.41
N LYS A 8 -1.57 18.82 9.15
CA LYS A 8 -2.96 18.77 8.68
C LYS A 8 -3.30 17.40 8.09
N GLY A 9 -2.33 16.73 7.48
CA GLY A 9 -2.48 15.45 6.80
C GLY A 9 -1.70 14.31 7.46
N PHE A 10 -2.31 13.12 7.54
CA PHE A 10 -1.65 11.91 8.02
C PHE A 10 -1.88 10.75 7.04
N ILE A 11 -0.80 10.24 6.47
CA ILE A 11 -0.81 8.98 5.73
C ILE A 11 -0.30 7.91 6.68
N CYS A 12 -1.09 6.87 6.91
CA CYS A 12 -0.79 5.83 7.87
C CYS A 12 -0.71 4.49 7.15
N ASP A 13 0.37 3.74 7.32
CA ASP A 13 0.31 2.32 7.03
C ASP A 13 -0.66 1.60 7.99
N MET A 14 -0.98 0.34 7.71
CA MET A 14 -2.03 -0.39 8.42
C MET A 14 -1.49 -1.51 9.31
N ASP A 15 -0.90 -2.54 8.72
CA ASP A 15 -0.37 -3.68 9.48
C ASP A 15 0.95 -3.27 10.14
N GLY A 16 1.14 -3.57 11.42
CA GLY A 16 2.27 -3.07 12.22
C GLY A 16 2.10 -1.63 12.73
N VAL A 17 1.08 -0.89 12.28
CA VAL A 17 0.82 0.51 12.71
C VAL A 17 -0.52 0.66 13.44
N ILE A 18 -1.62 0.22 12.82
CA ILE A 18 -2.99 0.28 13.37
C ILE A 18 -3.39 -1.05 14.00
N TYR A 19 -3.01 -2.16 13.36
CA TYR A 19 -3.30 -3.51 13.84
C TYR A 19 -2.13 -4.44 13.55
N HIS A 20 -2.16 -5.62 14.17
CA HIS A 20 -1.38 -6.77 13.75
C HIS A 20 -2.30 -7.98 13.58
N GLY A 21 -2.36 -8.54 12.36
CA GLY A 21 -3.33 -9.59 12.03
C GLY A 21 -4.78 -9.12 12.23
N ASN A 22 -5.45 -9.67 13.26
CA ASN A 22 -6.85 -9.38 13.62
C ASN A 22 -6.98 -8.68 14.98
N LYS A 23 -5.93 -8.01 15.46
CA LYS A 23 -5.95 -7.27 16.74
C LYS A 23 -5.44 -5.84 16.53
N LEU A 24 -6.18 -4.86 17.06
CA LEU A 24 -5.69 -3.47 17.11
C LEU A 24 -4.44 -3.39 17.98
N LEU A 25 -3.52 -2.52 17.57
CA LEU A 25 -2.36 -2.16 18.37
C LEU A 25 -2.76 -1.16 19.47
N SER A 26 -1.97 -1.14 20.54
CA SER A 26 -2.19 -0.24 21.67
C SER A 26 -2.20 1.22 21.23
N GLY A 27 -3.22 1.99 21.65
CA GLY A 27 -3.34 3.40 21.29
C GLY A 27 -3.88 3.68 19.89
N ALA A 28 -4.13 2.65 19.06
CA ALA A 28 -4.59 2.84 17.68
C ALA A 28 -5.99 3.46 17.61
N ARG A 29 -6.88 3.06 18.52
CA ARG A 29 -8.23 3.66 18.62
C ARG A 29 -8.12 5.12 19.00
N GLU A 30 -7.37 5.41 20.07
CA GLU A 30 -7.18 6.75 20.61
C GLU A 30 -6.54 7.68 19.56
N PHE A 31 -5.61 7.16 18.77
CA PHE A 31 -5.01 7.87 17.65
C PHE A 31 -6.02 8.22 16.57
N VAL A 32 -6.86 7.28 16.13
CA VAL A 32 -7.89 7.55 15.11
C VAL A 32 -8.97 8.50 15.64
N ASP A 33 -9.41 8.31 16.88
CA ASP A 33 -10.36 9.21 17.53
C ASP A 33 -9.80 10.65 17.60
N TRP A 34 -8.50 10.78 17.88
CA TRP A 34 -7.80 12.08 17.87
C TRP A 34 -7.73 12.70 16.47
N LEU A 35 -7.48 11.91 15.42
CA LEU A 35 -7.50 12.40 14.04
C LEU A 35 -8.87 13.02 13.71
N TYR A 36 -9.96 12.37 14.12
CA TYR A 36 -11.30 12.94 13.97
C TYR A 36 -11.53 14.17 14.85
N SER A 37 -11.17 14.12 16.14
CA SER A 37 -11.46 15.23 17.08
C SER A 37 -10.70 16.50 16.73
N GLU A 38 -9.48 16.38 16.20
CA GLU A 38 -8.66 17.51 15.76
C GLU A 38 -8.88 17.87 14.29
N ASN A 39 -9.88 17.28 13.63
CA ASN A 39 -10.24 17.51 12.24
C ASN A 39 -9.04 17.38 11.29
N LYS A 40 -8.26 16.31 11.48
CA LYS A 40 -7.12 15.97 10.63
C LYS A 40 -7.60 15.26 9.37
N ASN A 41 -7.02 15.61 8.22
CA ASN A 41 -7.18 14.81 7.02
C ASN A 41 -6.30 13.57 7.16
N PHE A 42 -6.83 12.37 6.98
CA PHE A 42 -6.02 11.16 7.07
C PHE A 42 -6.43 10.07 6.07
N LEU A 43 -5.47 9.20 5.77
CA LEU A 43 -5.58 8.13 4.80
C LEU A 43 -4.81 6.90 5.31
N PHE A 44 -5.50 5.77 5.45
CA PHE A 44 -4.89 4.46 5.58
C PHE A 44 -4.38 4.02 4.21
N LEU A 45 -3.06 3.89 4.07
CA LEU A 45 -2.40 3.62 2.80
C LEU A 45 -1.63 2.30 2.87
N THR A 46 -2.13 1.28 2.18
CA THR A 46 -1.61 -0.09 2.25
C THR A 46 -1.15 -0.64 0.90
N ASN A 47 -0.05 -1.39 0.91
CA ASN A 47 0.44 -2.12 -0.27
C ASN A 47 -0.41 -3.33 -0.64
N SER A 48 -1.36 -3.76 0.20
CA SER A 48 -2.26 -4.87 -0.12
C SER A 48 -3.21 -4.51 -1.26
N SER A 49 -3.24 -5.35 -2.30
CA SER A 49 -4.17 -5.24 -3.43
C SER A 49 -5.36 -6.23 -3.36
N GLU A 50 -5.37 -7.10 -2.35
CA GLU A 50 -6.29 -8.23 -2.27
C GLU A 50 -7.72 -7.81 -1.91
N ARG A 51 -7.85 -6.86 -0.97
CA ARG A 51 -9.13 -6.42 -0.40
C ARG A 51 -9.57 -5.07 -0.94
N THR A 52 -10.87 -4.90 -1.06
CA THR A 52 -11.52 -3.61 -1.34
C THR A 52 -11.45 -2.67 -0.12
N PRO A 53 -11.58 -1.35 -0.32
CA PRO A 53 -11.74 -0.39 0.78
C PRO A 53 -12.83 -0.78 1.77
N ARG A 54 -13.98 -1.26 1.26
CA ARG A 54 -15.10 -1.74 2.07
C ARG A 54 -14.74 -2.94 2.95
N GLU A 55 -14.02 -3.91 2.40
CA GLU A 55 -13.56 -5.08 3.18
C GLU A 55 -12.54 -4.68 4.25
N LEU A 56 -11.67 -3.70 3.96
CA LEU A 56 -10.74 -3.16 4.94
C LEU A 56 -11.46 -2.39 6.06
N GLN A 57 -12.47 -1.60 5.72
CA GLN A 57 -13.36 -0.93 6.68
C GLN A 57 -14.02 -1.95 7.61
N GLN A 58 -14.69 -2.97 7.05
CA GLN A 58 -15.33 -4.04 7.83
C GLN A 58 -14.34 -4.78 8.73
N LYS A 59 -13.09 -4.96 8.25
CA LYS A 59 -12.03 -5.53 9.06
C LYS A 59 -11.74 -4.66 10.29
N LEU A 60 -11.55 -3.35 10.12
CA LEU A 60 -11.32 -2.43 11.24
C LEU A 60 -12.51 -2.39 12.20
N GLU A 61 -13.75 -2.36 11.68
CA GLU A 61 -14.98 -2.37 12.48
C GLU A 61 -15.08 -3.63 13.34
N SER A 62 -14.71 -4.80 12.81
CA SER A 62 -14.73 -6.06 13.58
C SER A 62 -13.69 -6.07 14.71
N MET A 63 -12.64 -5.27 14.61
CA MET A 63 -11.69 -5.01 15.70
C MET A 63 -12.11 -3.83 16.60
N GLY A 64 -13.27 -3.25 16.31
CA GLY A 64 -13.94 -2.20 17.07
C GLY A 64 -13.59 -0.78 16.62
N LEU A 65 -12.80 -0.58 15.56
CA LEU A 65 -12.41 0.75 15.08
C LEU A 65 -13.31 1.16 13.91
N ASN A 66 -14.21 2.11 14.15
CA ASN A 66 -15.13 2.60 13.13
C ASN A 66 -14.45 3.66 12.25
N GLY A 67 -14.80 3.69 10.97
CA GLY A 67 -14.31 4.70 10.04
C GLY A 67 -15.00 4.62 8.68
N ASP A 68 -14.83 5.64 7.86
CA ASP A 68 -15.34 5.66 6.49
C ASP A 68 -14.39 4.89 5.54
N GLU A 69 -14.94 4.13 4.58
CA GLU A 69 -14.16 3.48 3.52
C GLU A 69 -13.39 4.49 2.63
N SER A 70 -13.81 5.76 2.61
CA SER A 70 -13.10 6.85 1.92
C SER A 70 -11.71 7.12 2.47
N HIS A 71 -11.41 6.67 3.69
CA HIS A 71 -10.09 6.81 4.30
C HIS A 71 -9.10 5.72 3.88
N PHE A 72 -9.47 4.80 2.97
CA PHE A 72 -8.57 3.73 2.54
C PHE A 72 -8.07 3.96 1.12
N TYR A 73 -6.76 3.80 0.94
CA TYR A 73 -6.11 3.86 -0.36
C TYR A 73 -5.14 2.69 -0.54
N THR A 74 -5.47 1.81 -1.47
CA THR A 74 -4.75 0.55 -1.71
C THR A 74 -3.82 0.64 -2.91
N SER A 75 -2.87 -0.29 -3.00
CA SER A 75 -2.03 -0.44 -4.19
C SER A 75 -2.83 -0.79 -5.45
N ALA A 76 -4.01 -1.42 -5.31
CA ALA A 76 -4.95 -1.64 -6.39
C ALA A 76 -5.50 -0.32 -6.96
N GLN A 77 -5.98 0.58 -6.10
CA GLN A 77 -6.45 1.91 -6.51
C GLN A 77 -5.31 2.72 -7.13
N ALA A 78 -4.10 2.67 -6.56
CA ALA A 78 -2.94 3.33 -7.13
C ALA A 78 -2.55 2.78 -8.52
N THR A 79 -2.68 1.47 -8.72
CA THR A 79 -2.41 0.83 -10.02
C THR A 79 -3.40 1.30 -11.07
N VAL A 80 -4.68 1.40 -10.71
CA VAL A 80 -5.74 1.92 -11.58
C VAL A 80 -5.48 3.37 -11.98
N GLU A 81 -5.19 4.24 -11.01
CA GLU A 81 -4.91 5.66 -11.28
C GLU A 81 -3.70 5.82 -12.20
N PHE A 82 -2.63 5.03 -11.97
CA PHE A 82 -1.49 4.99 -12.87
C PHE A 82 -1.89 4.59 -14.30
N ILE A 83 -2.66 3.52 -14.47
CA ILE A 83 -3.08 3.06 -15.81
C ILE A 83 -3.94 4.12 -16.50
N ARG A 84 -4.87 4.76 -15.79
CA ARG A 84 -5.74 5.80 -16.37
C ARG A 84 -4.95 7.00 -16.90
N ASP A 85 -3.87 7.37 -16.21
CA ASP A 85 -2.96 8.44 -16.65
C ASP A 85 -2.15 8.05 -17.89
N GLN A 86 -1.90 6.75 -18.11
CA GLN A 86 -1.15 6.25 -19.27
C GLN A 86 -2.04 5.89 -20.47
N CYS A 87 -3.22 5.32 -20.22
CA CYS A 87 -4.14 4.84 -21.24
C CYS A 87 -5.60 4.93 -20.73
N ARG A 88 -6.36 5.87 -21.31
CA ARG A 88 -7.74 6.15 -20.91
C ARG A 88 -8.71 4.98 -21.14
N PHE A 89 -8.40 4.07 -22.07
CA PHE A 89 -9.19 2.89 -22.40
C PHE A 89 -8.30 1.65 -22.46
N GLY A 90 -7.54 1.42 -21.39
CA GLY A 90 -6.62 0.30 -21.30
C GLY A 90 -7.33 -1.04 -21.11
N SER A 91 -6.65 -2.10 -21.51
CA SER A 91 -7.02 -3.48 -21.26
C SER A 91 -5.95 -4.21 -20.45
N ALA A 92 -6.34 -5.17 -19.61
CA ALA A 92 -5.43 -5.86 -18.72
C ALA A 92 -5.75 -7.35 -18.59
N TYR A 93 -4.70 -8.17 -18.56
CA TYR A 93 -4.74 -9.51 -17.98
C TYR A 93 -4.27 -9.43 -16.53
N VAL A 94 -5.04 -9.99 -15.61
CA VAL A 94 -4.85 -9.77 -14.17
C VAL A 94 -4.73 -11.09 -13.44
N ILE A 95 -3.71 -11.19 -12.59
CA ILE A 95 -3.60 -12.21 -11.55
C ILE A 95 -3.60 -11.48 -10.22
N GLY A 96 -4.67 -11.61 -9.46
CA GLY A 96 -4.86 -10.94 -8.18
C GLY A 96 -6.21 -11.23 -7.54
N GLY A 97 -6.44 -10.60 -6.39
CA GLY A 97 -7.64 -10.71 -5.58
C GLY A 97 -8.77 -9.80 -6.02
N THR A 98 -9.87 -9.88 -5.28
CA THR A 98 -11.12 -9.16 -5.55
C THR A 98 -10.92 -7.65 -5.56
N GLY A 99 -10.11 -7.11 -4.64
CA GLY A 99 -9.81 -5.68 -4.56
C GLY A 99 -9.25 -5.12 -5.86
N LEU A 100 -8.25 -5.78 -6.45
CA LEU A 100 -7.66 -5.40 -7.72
C LEU A 100 -8.63 -5.53 -8.90
N ILE A 101 -9.37 -6.65 -8.97
CA ILE A 101 -10.32 -6.89 -10.06
C ILE A 101 -11.43 -5.84 -10.06
N MET A 102 -12.02 -5.56 -8.90
CA MET A 102 -13.07 -4.55 -8.76
C MET A 102 -12.56 -3.16 -9.08
N ALA A 103 -11.39 -2.77 -8.58
CA ALA A 103 -10.82 -1.45 -8.86
C ALA A 103 -10.58 -1.21 -10.36
N LEU A 104 -10.11 -2.22 -11.09
CA LEU A 104 -9.92 -2.13 -12.55
C LEU A 104 -11.27 -2.04 -13.27
N HIS A 105 -12.25 -2.86 -12.87
CA HIS A 105 -13.60 -2.84 -13.44
C HIS A 105 -14.28 -1.48 -13.26
N ASP A 106 -14.24 -0.91 -12.05
CA ASP A 106 -14.89 0.36 -11.72
C ASP A 106 -14.26 1.54 -12.45
N ALA A 107 -12.99 1.42 -12.85
CA ALA A 107 -12.30 2.38 -13.70
C ALA A 107 -12.52 2.17 -15.20
N GLY A 108 -13.28 1.16 -15.61
CA GLY A 108 -13.55 0.84 -17.01
C GLY A 108 -12.36 0.21 -17.74
N ILE A 109 -11.39 -0.37 -17.02
CA ILE A 109 -10.29 -1.12 -17.62
C ILE A 109 -10.81 -2.50 -18.01
N THR A 110 -10.67 -2.85 -19.30
CA THR A 110 -11.25 -4.09 -19.82
C THR A 110 -10.37 -5.28 -19.49
N MET A 111 -10.95 -6.33 -18.90
CA MET A 111 -10.24 -7.59 -18.70
C MET A 111 -10.06 -8.28 -20.06
N ASN A 112 -8.82 -8.46 -20.50
CA ASN A 112 -8.47 -9.02 -21.80
C ASN A 112 -7.39 -10.10 -21.62
N ASP A 113 -7.65 -11.29 -22.15
CA ASP A 113 -6.82 -12.46 -21.98
C ASP A 113 -6.17 -12.93 -23.30
N VAL A 114 -6.33 -12.15 -24.38
CA VAL A 114 -5.84 -12.42 -25.74
C VAL A 114 -4.67 -11.50 -26.11
N ASP A 115 -4.87 -10.19 -26.01
CA ASP A 115 -3.93 -9.13 -26.40
C ASP A 115 -4.04 -7.86 -25.51
N PRO A 116 -3.86 -7.99 -24.19
CA PRO A 116 -3.99 -6.86 -23.29
C PRO A 116 -2.84 -5.86 -23.43
N ASP A 117 -3.11 -4.60 -23.08
CA ASP A 117 -2.06 -3.58 -22.95
C ASP A 117 -1.15 -3.85 -21.74
N TYR A 118 -1.72 -4.42 -20.68
CA TYR A 118 -1.05 -4.66 -19.40
C TYR A 118 -1.22 -6.10 -18.92
N VAL A 119 -0.17 -6.63 -18.29
CA VAL A 119 -0.24 -7.81 -17.42
C VAL A 119 0.01 -7.32 -16.00
N ILE A 120 -0.97 -7.48 -15.12
CA ILE A 120 -0.94 -6.94 -13.75
C ILE A 120 -0.97 -8.09 -12.74
N ILE A 121 0.01 -8.09 -11.85
CA ILE A 121 0.11 -9.07 -10.77
C ILE A 121 -0.09 -8.38 -9.42
N GLY A 122 -0.97 -8.93 -8.61
CA GLY A 122 -1.19 -8.57 -7.20
C GLY A 122 -1.50 -9.81 -6.36
N GLU A 123 -1.69 -9.61 -5.06
CA GLU A 123 -2.05 -10.67 -4.11
C GLU A 123 -3.44 -11.23 -4.36
N GLY A 124 -3.57 -12.57 -4.33
CA GLY A 124 -4.86 -13.26 -4.36
C GLY A 124 -4.76 -14.73 -4.77
N ASN A 125 -5.91 -15.39 -4.81
CA ASN A 125 -6.01 -16.85 -5.00
C ASN A 125 -5.95 -17.32 -6.47
N SER A 126 -5.77 -16.42 -7.42
CA SER A 126 -5.74 -16.73 -8.86
C SER A 126 -4.35 -17.10 -9.41
N TYR A 127 -3.35 -17.18 -8.53
CA TYR A 127 -1.97 -17.52 -8.88
C TYR A 127 -1.77 -19.03 -9.02
N ASN A 128 -1.61 -19.50 -10.25
CA ASN A 128 -1.33 -20.89 -10.58
C ASN A 128 -0.46 -21.00 -11.85
N TYR A 129 0.01 -22.21 -12.15
CA TYR A 129 0.92 -22.44 -13.29
C TYR A 129 0.34 -21.99 -14.64
N GLU A 130 -0.93 -22.25 -14.91
CA GLU A 130 -1.58 -21.85 -16.16
C GLU A 130 -1.68 -20.32 -16.29
N SER A 131 -2.05 -19.63 -15.21
CA SER A 131 -2.07 -18.17 -15.17
C SER A 131 -0.68 -17.59 -15.46
N ILE A 132 0.38 -18.17 -14.88
CA ILE A 132 1.78 -17.73 -15.12
C ILE A 132 2.17 -17.97 -16.57
N LEU A 133 1.91 -19.15 -17.13
CA LEU A 133 2.20 -19.46 -18.53
C LEU A 133 1.52 -18.46 -19.48
N LYS A 134 0.28 -18.11 -19.19
CA LYS A 134 -0.47 -17.11 -19.96
C LYS A 134 0.16 -15.73 -19.82
N ALA A 135 0.43 -15.28 -18.61
CA ALA A 135 1.10 -14.00 -18.36
C ALA A 135 2.43 -13.89 -19.12
N VAL A 136 3.28 -14.92 -19.08
CA VAL A 136 4.55 -14.98 -19.84
C VAL A 136 4.31 -14.77 -21.34
N ARG A 137 3.34 -15.49 -21.93
CA ARG A 137 3.03 -15.36 -23.37
C ARG A 137 2.55 -13.95 -23.72
N LEU A 138 1.72 -13.34 -22.88
CA LEU A 138 1.16 -12.01 -23.12
C LEU A 138 2.25 -10.93 -23.01
N VAL A 139 3.15 -11.04 -22.02
CA VAL A 139 4.32 -10.14 -21.88
C VAL A 139 5.27 -10.27 -23.07
N LEU A 140 5.55 -11.49 -23.55
CA LEU A 140 6.37 -11.70 -24.75
C LEU A 140 5.74 -11.11 -26.02
N LYS A 141 4.40 -10.99 -26.07
CA LYS A 141 3.67 -10.33 -27.14
C LYS A 141 3.62 -8.80 -27.02
N GLY A 142 4.18 -8.23 -25.96
CA GLY A 142 4.34 -6.77 -25.81
C GLY A 142 3.49 -6.14 -24.70
N ALA A 143 2.69 -6.92 -23.96
CA ALA A 143 1.97 -6.39 -22.81
C ALA A 143 2.93 -5.87 -21.74
N LYS A 144 2.63 -4.71 -21.16
CA LYS A 144 3.46 -4.07 -20.13
C LYS A 144 3.24 -4.75 -18.79
N LEU A 145 4.32 -5.15 -18.12
CA LEU A 145 4.25 -5.87 -16.86
C LEU A 145 4.20 -4.89 -15.67
N ILE A 146 3.16 -5.03 -14.83
CA ILE A 146 2.96 -4.23 -13.62
C ILE A 146 2.83 -5.17 -12.41
N GLY A 147 3.51 -4.83 -11.32
CA GLY A 147 3.24 -5.36 -10.00
C GLY A 147 2.54 -4.31 -9.14
N THR A 148 1.48 -4.67 -8.43
CA THR A 148 0.76 -3.73 -7.56
C THR A 148 1.65 -3.17 -6.44
N ASN A 149 2.58 -3.95 -5.90
CA ASN A 149 3.55 -3.51 -4.91
C ASN A 149 4.86 -4.31 -5.03
N SER A 150 5.94 -3.79 -4.43
CA SER A 150 7.27 -4.40 -4.50
C SER A 150 7.59 -5.36 -3.35
N ASP A 151 6.60 -5.73 -2.52
CA ASP A 151 6.85 -6.58 -1.36
C ASP A 151 7.21 -8.00 -1.80
N LEU A 152 8.28 -8.54 -1.22
CA LEU A 152 8.72 -9.92 -1.44
C LEU A 152 7.88 -10.91 -0.62
N THR A 153 7.47 -10.48 0.57
CA THR A 153 6.87 -11.33 1.59
C THR A 153 5.77 -10.59 2.35
N GLY A 154 4.71 -11.30 2.72
CA GLY A 154 3.64 -10.81 3.59
C GLY A 154 3.61 -11.57 4.92
N PRO A 155 3.33 -10.91 6.06
CA PRO A 155 3.14 -11.58 7.34
C PRO A 155 1.79 -12.30 7.40
N THR A 156 1.74 -13.47 8.02
CA THR A 156 0.52 -14.23 8.32
C THR A 156 0.61 -14.88 9.70
N GLU A 157 -0.52 -15.38 10.23
CA GLU A 157 -0.55 -16.11 11.51
C GLU A 157 0.35 -17.36 11.50
N ASN A 158 0.59 -17.96 10.32
CA ASN A 158 1.40 -19.16 10.14
C ASN A 158 2.84 -18.87 9.68
N GLY A 159 3.29 -17.62 9.77
CA GLY A 159 4.62 -17.19 9.33
C GLY A 159 4.56 -16.35 8.06
N ILE A 160 5.51 -16.56 7.16
CA ILE A 160 5.73 -15.70 5.99
C ILE A 160 5.15 -16.35 4.73
N VAL A 161 4.47 -15.57 3.89
CA VAL A 161 4.03 -15.99 2.56
C VAL A 161 4.67 -15.15 1.46
N PRO A 162 4.83 -15.69 0.24
CA PRO A 162 5.24 -14.88 -0.91
C PRO A 162 4.25 -13.74 -1.17
N SER A 163 4.76 -12.55 -1.50
CA SER A 163 3.96 -11.37 -1.88
C SER A 163 4.15 -11.01 -3.36
N CYS A 164 3.56 -9.92 -3.84
CA CYS A 164 3.51 -9.52 -5.25
C CYS A 164 4.85 -9.68 -6.00
N ARG A 165 5.97 -9.20 -5.43
CA ARG A 165 7.28 -9.28 -6.09
C ARG A 165 7.82 -10.71 -6.21
N ALA A 166 7.55 -11.56 -5.24
CA ALA A 166 7.91 -12.97 -5.35
C ALA A 166 7.05 -13.68 -6.40
N MET A 167 5.76 -13.36 -6.48
CA MET A 167 4.84 -13.93 -7.47
C MET A 167 5.12 -13.48 -8.90
N ILE A 168 5.58 -12.26 -9.12
CA ILE A 168 5.90 -11.77 -10.48
C ILE A 168 7.23 -12.31 -11.01
N SER A 169 8.14 -12.75 -10.11
CA SER A 169 9.51 -13.15 -10.45
C SER A 169 9.61 -14.23 -11.55
N PRO A 170 8.78 -15.30 -11.59
CA PRO A 170 8.83 -16.28 -12.68
C PRO A 170 8.52 -15.68 -14.05
N ILE A 171 7.66 -14.67 -14.10
CA ILE A 171 7.30 -13.97 -15.33
C ILE A 171 8.47 -13.09 -15.77
N GLU A 172 9.06 -12.32 -14.85
CA GLU A 172 10.24 -11.49 -15.15
C GLU A 172 11.41 -12.35 -15.66
N MET A 173 11.74 -13.44 -14.96
CA MET A 173 12.84 -14.34 -15.31
C MET A 173 12.64 -15.03 -16.65
N SER A 174 11.40 -15.45 -16.96
CA SER A 174 11.10 -16.15 -18.22
C SER A 174 11.07 -15.21 -19.43
N THR A 175 10.74 -13.93 -19.22
CA THR A 175 10.55 -12.96 -20.32
C THR A 175 11.72 -12.00 -20.50
N GLY A 176 12.59 -11.88 -19.50
CA GLY A 176 13.62 -10.85 -19.44
C GLY A 176 13.07 -9.43 -19.32
N LYS A 177 11.78 -9.27 -19.01
CA LYS A 177 11.10 -7.97 -18.84
C LYS A 177 10.91 -7.70 -17.36
N SER A 178 11.40 -6.55 -16.89
CA SER A 178 11.18 -6.10 -15.51
C SER A 178 9.79 -5.48 -15.36
N ALA A 179 9.14 -5.79 -14.25
CA ALA A 179 7.89 -5.19 -13.85
C ALA A 179 8.08 -3.76 -13.35
N TYR A 180 7.07 -2.92 -13.57
CA TYR A 180 6.97 -1.64 -12.88
C TYR A 180 6.09 -1.80 -11.64
N PHE A 181 6.63 -1.46 -10.46
CA PHE A 181 5.92 -1.60 -9.18
C PHE A 181 5.28 -0.28 -8.75
N ILE A 182 3.99 -0.33 -8.37
CA ILE A 182 3.20 0.87 -8.06
C ILE A 182 3.19 1.24 -6.57
N GLY A 183 3.10 0.26 -5.69
CA GLY A 183 3.03 0.47 -4.25
C GLY A 183 4.30 1.08 -3.65
N LYS A 184 4.25 1.36 -2.34
CA LYS A 184 5.42 1.80 -1.56
C LYS A 184 6.62 0.86 -1.81
N PRO A 185 7.84 1.38 -2.01
CA PRO A 185 8.26 2.76 -1.77
C PRO A 185 8.00 3.76 -2.89
N ASN A 186 7.30 3.39 -3.97
CA ASN A 186 7.13 4.27 -5.12
C ASN A 186 6.39 5.58 -4.73
N PRO A 187 6.99 6.77 -4.98
CA PRO A 187 6.42 8.04 -4.56
C PRO A 187 5.12 8.41 -5.31
N LEU A 188 4.77 7.72 -6.40
CA LEU A 188 3.47 7.88 -7.06
C LEU A 188 2.32 7.68 -6.07
N MET A 189 2.41 6.65 -5.24
CA MET A 189 1.37 6.32 -4.29
C MET A 189 1.19 7.42 -3.23
N MET A 190 2.29 8.04 -2.78
CA MET A 190 2.24 9.14 -1.82
C MET A 190 1.70 10.42 -2.45
N ARG A 191 2.09 10.73 -3.69
CA ARG A 191 1.57 11.90 -4.41
C ARG A 191 0.05 11.83 -4.59
N THR A 192 -0.49 10.66 -4.92
CA THR A 192 -1.94 10.50 -4.99
C THR A 192 -2.59 10.58 -3.61
N GLY A 193 -1.96 10.01 -2.58
CA GLY A 193 -2.42 10.15 -1.19
C GLY A 193 -2.51 11.63 -0.75
N LEU A 194 -1.48 12.43 -1.01
CA LEU A 194 -1.49 13.87 -0.73
C LEU A 194 -2.58 14.63 -1.49
N ARG A 195 -2.83 14.25 -2.75
CA ARG A 195 -3.91 14.82 -3.56
C ARG A 195 -5.29 14.51 -2.96
N ILE A 196 -5.51 13.26 -2.52
CA ILE A 196 -6.76 12.84 -1.85
C ILE A 196 -6.94 13.62 -0.55
N LEU A 197 -5.88 13.75 0.25
CA LEU A 197 -5.89 14.51 1.50
C LEU A 197 -6.09 16.03 1.29
N GLY A 198 -5.83 16.55 0.10
CA GLY A 198 -5.93 17.98 -0.21
C GLY A 198 -4.92 18.84 0.54
N VAL A 199 -3.72 18.30 0.85
CA VAL A 199 -2.68 19.00 1.62
C VAL A 199 -1.34 19.01 0.88
N HIS A 200 -0.49 19.99 1.21
CA HIS A 200 0.89 20.00 0.74
C HIS A 200 1.75 19.00 1.53
N SER A 201 2.82 18.46 0.92
CA SER A 201 3.71 17.47 1.56
C SER A 201 4.30 17.97 2.88
N GLU A 202 4.70 19.25 2.92
CA GLU A 202 5.21 19.90 4.14
C GLU A 202 4.19 19.95 5.29
N GLU A 203 2.89 19.85 5.01
CA GLU A 203 1.80 19.85 5.99
C GLU A 203 1.33 18.43 6.34
N ALA A 204 1.98 17.40 5.80
CA ALA A 204 1.62 16.01 5.98
C ALA A 204 2.73 15.21 6.70
N ALA A 205 2.33 14.09 7.29
CA ALA A 205 3.24 13.10 7.84
C ALA A 205 2.92 11.68 7.31
N MET A 206 3.95 10.90 7.05
CA MET A 206 3.88 9.46 6.81
C MET A 206 4.19 8.72 8.11
N ILE A 207 3.26 7.89 8.57
CA ILE A 207 3.42 7.01 9.73
C ILE A 207 3.50 5.57 9.22
N GLY A 208 4.60 4.88 9.54
CA GLY A 208 4.85 3.53 9.07
C GLY A 208 5.72 2.73 10.02
N ASP A 209 5.79 1.42 9.82
CA ASP A 209 6.63 0.51 10.60
C ASP A 209 7.82 -0.03 9.78
N ARG A 210 7.93 0.32 8.50
CA ARG A 210 8.97 -0.15 7.58
C ARG A 210 9.84 0.95 7.02
N MET A 211 11.16 0.81 7.20
CA MET A 211 12.15 1.72 6.63
C MET A 211 12.19 1.68 5.10
N ASP A 212 12.14 0.47 4.54
CA ASP A 212 12.31 0.18 3.11
C ASP A 212 11.08 0.46 2.24
N THR A 213 9.93 0.76 2.85
CA THR A 213 8.69 1.13 2.17
C THR A 213 8.16 2.48 2.63
N ASP A 214 7.83 2.64 3.92
CA ASP A 214 7.10 3.80 4.41
C ASP A 214 8.01 5.02 4.59
N ILE A 215 9.13 4.82 5.30
CA ILE A 215 10.01 5.94 5.65
C ILE A 215 10.69 6.49 4.41
N VAL A 216 11.21 5.63 3.54
CA VAL A 216 11.78 6.08 2.27
C VAL A 216 10.73 6.77 1.38
N ALA A 217 9.51 6.24 1.28
CA ALA A 217 8.45 6.88 0.49
C ALA A 217 8.07 8.26 1.04
N GLY A 218 8.00 8.39 2.36
CA GLY A 218 7.76 9.67 3.04
C GLY A 218 8.87 10.69 2.77
N ILE A 219 10.14 10.27 2.90
CA ILE A 219 11.30 11.13 2.61
C ILE A 219 11.31 11.59 1.16
N GLU A 220 11.20 10.65 0.21
CA GLU A 220 11.24 10.94 -1.23
C GLU A 220 10.06 11.79 -1.70
N SER A 221 8.98 11.81 -0.93
CA SER A 221 7.78 12.62 -1.21
C SER A 221 7.71 13.92 -0.40
N GLY A 222 8.72 14.20 0.44
CA GLY A 222 8.82 15.41 1.25
C GLY A 222 7.85 15.49 2.43
N LEU A 223 7.37 14.36 2.95
CA LEU A 223 6.55 14.29 4.16
C LEU A 223 7.44 14.22 5.41
N ASP A 224 6.91 14.66 6.55
CA ASP A 224 7.50 14.29 7.83
C ASP A 224 7.33 12.78 8.06
N THR A 225 8.38 12.09 8.49
CA THR A 225 8.35 10.64 8.68
C THR A 225 8.34 10.24 10.14
N VAL A 226 7.41 9.37 10.50
CA VAL A 226 7.27 8.81 11.84
C VAL A 226 7.36 7.30 11.72
N LEU A 227 8.44 6.74 12.26
CA LEU A 227 8.58 5.30 12.40
C LEU A 227 7.94 4.86 13.72
N VAL A 228 7.06 3.86 13.65
CA VAL A 228 6.58 3.15 14.84
C VAL A 228 7.27 1.80 14.97
N LEU A 229 7.66 1.42 16.19
CA LEU A 229 8.36 0.17 16.50
C LEU A 229 7.40 -0.99 16.83
N SER A 230 6.12 -0.83 16.50
CA SER A 230 5.07 -1.83 16.74
C SER A 230 4.99 -2.91 15.66
N GLY A 231 5.79 -2.80 14.58
CA GLY A 231 5.77 -3.70 13.43
C GLY A 231 7.13 -4.29 13.08
N VAL A 232 7.53 -4.19 11.80
CA VAL A 232 8.68 -4.90 11.22
C VAL A 232 10.03 -4.30 11.62
N THR A 233 10.15 -2.96 11.64
CA THR A 233 11.42 -2.30 11.96
C THR A 233 11.64 -2.30 13.47
N THR A 234 12.82 -2.77 13.90
CA THR A 234 13.31 -2.69 15.27
C THR A 234 14.36 -1.57 15.39
N GLN A 235 14.65 -1.15 16.61
CA GLN A 235 15.70 -0.15 16.87
C GLN A 235 17.06 -0.58 16.28
N GLU A 236 17.34 -1.87 16.27
CA GLU A 236 18.59 -2.45 15.76
C GLU A 236 18.64 -2.44 14.23
N ASN A 237 17.61 -2.95 13.55
CA ASN A 237 17.62 -3.07 12.09
C ASN A 237 17.46 -1.71 11.39
N MET A 238 16.88 -0.70 12.07
CA MET A 238 16.81 0.67 11.57
C MET A 238 18.20 1.24 11.25
N THR A 239 19.22 0.88 12.04
CA THR A 239 20.60 1.38 11.87
C THR A 239 21.29 0.88 10.60
N LEU A 240 20.72 -0.10 9.91
CA LEU A 240 21.23 -0.65 8.65
C LEU A 240 20.95 0.25 7.44
N PHE A 241 20.05 1.23 7.60
CA PHE A 241 19.65 2.13 6.52
C PHE A 241 20.50 3.41 6.52
N PRO A 242 20.86 3.95 5.34
CA PRO A 242 21.63 5.19 5.23
C PRO A 242 20.78 6.46 5.45
N TYR A 243 19.49 6.30 5.73
CA TYR A 243 18.53 7.36 6.01
C TYR A 243 17.74 7.01 7.28
N GLY A 244 17.18 8.03 7.93
CA GLY A 244 16.43 7.87 9.19
C GLY A 244 15.07 8.56 9.15
N PRO A 245 14.11 8.10 9.96
CA PRO A 245 12.85 8.81 10.14
C PRO A 245 13.07 10.11 10.92
N ARG A 246 12.15 11.06 10.81
CA ARG A 246 12.16 12.29 11.62
C ARG A 246 11.86 12.01 13.09
N LEU A 247 10.93 11.08 13.37
CA LEU A 247 10.53 10.67 14.71
C LEU A 247 10.45 9.15 14.80
N ILE A 248 10.77 8.61 15.98
CA ILE A 248 10.65 7.20 16.32
C ILE A 248 9.76 7.09 17.55
N LEU A 249 8.73 6.26 17.48
CA LEU A 249 7.74 6.03 18.54
C LEU A 249 7.54 4.53 18.76
N ASN A 250 7.03 4.12 19.92
CA ASN A 250 6.72 2.70 20.15
C ASN A 250 5.46 2.27 19.40
N GLY A 251 4.53 3.21 19.20
CA GLY A 251 3.28 2.99 18.48
C GLY A 251 2.55 4.32 18.24
N VAL A 252 1.46 4.27 17.48
CA VAL A 252 0.66 5.47 17.17
C VAL A 252 0.03 6.13 18.39
N GLY A 253 -0.16 5.38 19.49
CA GLY A 253 -0.63 5.92 20.77
C GLY A 253 0.28 7.01 21.36
N ASP A 254 1.59 6.98 21.07
CA ASP A 254 2.52 7.99 21.56
C ASP A 254 2.27 9.37 20.91
N ILE A 255 1.59 9.40 19.76
CA ILE A 255 1.21 10.65 19.09
C ILE A 255 0.20 11.41 19.93
N VAL A 256 -0.72 10.71 20.60
CA VAL A 256 -1.81 11.31 21.40
C VAL A 256 -1.47 11.48 22.88
N ALA A 257 -0.50 10.72 23.39
CA ALA A 257 -0.09 10.77 24.79
C ALA A 257 0.31 12.19 25.24
N LYS A 258 -0.37 12.73 26.26
CA LYS A 258 0.00 13.98 26.94
C LYS A 258 1.01 13.69 28.03
#